data_AF-A0A8R1W0U2-F1
#
_entry.id   AF-A0A8R1W0U2-F1
#
_cell.length_a   1.000
_cell.length_b   1.000
_cell.length_c   1.000
_cell.angle_alpha   90.00
_cell.angle_beta   90.00
_cell.angle_gamma   90.00
#
_symmetry.space_group_name_H-M   'P 1'
#
loop_
_entity.id
_entity.type
_entity.pdbx_description
1 polymer ?
#
loop_
_entity_poly.entity_id
_entity_poly.type
_entity_poly.pdbx_seq_one_letter_code
_entity_poly.pdbx_strand_id
1 'polypeptide(L)'
;MAPGALQQRQMISSPSTSSQFSFTFNTNDNRASLPSRDAVGDISYQLTQTDSSTASDGSSPRVIKTHAEIRNDNYLLNTNFGDLDQIREIANTQDVVNAIKKYSQYLENAVKGLIAGKFTDTQRPTMLNKLFNLMCQAKTIHELNNFLHNRFRDSGGMDLLMKNCMSKDPKLQYTSARLLVECLDPGNLDYVVQHGLNKVMRVVRKSWSQEQSPVNRSIVSTGILAKLFEHSESTCKRVIQLNGLDMLLAECQRRDTLTLRNCARALANLSLYGGPEVHNMMVHRHAHTWLFTLAFNTDNSVKYYALLATAVLAADKTIEAAMVKCDALHLIDPFVATHVPADLVKINALGQGRGWLQRLVPVLSCDRRVAHTLAAFHFCAEAEPSSQLRHGKIFGTFRSISAVEPLKKLAGSLNDVTSGLAAQALWNIGEQVPRPLSQKVPLWTVEDVLQWIKSTGFGEWSERLVGNQMDGNWLLTLTEERLKELVGIHNGIMRKRFMRELHKLKQLADYSCIDPTNLNSFLQSIGPEFSIYTYSMLNAGFDCESIRSITEDQLACKCEITNGIHRIVILNAIKDKCFNHFNSEINNCFIDFT
;
A
#
# COMPACT_ATOMS: atom_id res chain seq x y z
N MET A 1 -20.41 -41.53 -0.81
CA MET A 1 -19.87 -42.88 -0.55
C MET A 1 -18.36 -42.78 -0.49
N ALA A 2 -17.80 -43.25 0.62
CA ALA A 2 -16.44 -43.03 1.12
C ALA A 2 -15.40 -44.00 0.45
N PRO A 3 -14.15 -44.14 0.95
CA PRO A 3 -13.05 -43.16 0.99
C PRO A 3 -11.67 -43.80 0.64
N GLY A 4 -10.58 -43.02 0.66
CA GLY A 4 -9.25 -43.54 1.05
C GLY A 4 -8.04 -43.07 0.23
N ALA A 5 -7.24 -42.18 0.81
CA ALA A 5 -5.79 -42.34 1.00
C ALA A 5 -5.23 -41.11 1.73
N LEU A 6 -5.21 -41.20 3.06
CA LEU A 6 -4.42 -40.35 3.95
C LEU A 6 -2.94 -40.71 3.76
N GLN A 7 -2.12 -39.74 3.39
CA GLN A 7 -0.67 -39.85 3.51
C GLN A 7 -0.21 -38.85 4.57
N GLN A 8 0.21 -39.40 5.71
CA GLN A 8 0.88 -38.72 6.80
C GLN A 8 2.03 -37.86 6.27
N ARG A 9 1.98 -36.55 6.50
CA ARG A 9 3.18 -35.71 6.50
C ARG A 9 3.57 -35.40 7.93
N GLN A 10 4.78 -35.81 8.26
CA GLN A 10 5.46 -35.64 9.52
C GLN A 10 5.51 -34.17 9.94
N MET A 11 5.29 -33.93 11.24
CA MET A 11 5.60 -32.66 11.88
C MET A 11 7.10 -32.42 11.81
N ILE A 12 7.51 -31.42 11.03
CA ILE A 12 8.86 -30.86 11.09
C ILE A 12 8.74 -29.62 11.97
N SER A 13 9.45 -29.67 13.08
CA SER A 13 9.67 -28.60 14.04
C SER A 13 10.14 -27.31 13.35
N SER A 14 9.49 -26.20 13.70
CA SER A 14 9.84 -24.85 13.27
C SER A 14 11.28 -24.52 13.69
N PRO A 15 12.19 -24.17 12.76
CA PRO A 15 13.46 -23.58 13.15
C PRO A 15 13.21 -22.12 13.53
N SER A 16 13.75 -21.72 14.68
CA SER A 16 13.89 -20.33 15.12
C SER A 16 14.41 -19.46 13.98
N THR A 17 13.56 -18.58 13.44
CA THR A 17 13.93 -17.61 12.41
C THR A 17 14.82 -16.54 13.02
N SER A 18 16.13 -16.68 12.86
CA SER A 18 17.07 -15.56 12.98
C SER A 18 16.79 -14.59 11.83
N SER A 19 16.33 -13.38 12.16
CA SER A 19 16.12 -12.30 11.21
C SER A 19 17.45 -11.89 10.54
N GLN A 20 17.54 -12.05 9.21
CA GLN A 20 18.64 -11.52 8.39
C GLN A 20 18.45 -10.00 8.13
N PHE A 21 18.25 -9.22 9.19
CA PHE A 21 18.29 -7.77 9.12
C PHE A 21 19.30 -7.25 10.13
N SER A 22 20.58 -7.38 9.82
CA SER A 22 21.65 -6.73 10.56
C SER A 22 21.72 -5.26 10.15
N PHE A 23 21.07 -4.37 10.90
CA PHE A 23 21.22 -2.93 10.73
C PHE A 23 22.38 -2.43 11.60
N THR A 24 23.53 -2.19 10.99
CA THR A 24 24.65 -1.48 11.62
C THR A 24 24.49 0.03 11.40
N PHE A 25 24.03 0.74 12.43
CA PHE A 25 24.04 2.20 12.46
C PHE A 25 25.44 2.69 12.82
N ASN A 26 26.18 3.19 11.83
CA ASN A 26 27.42 3.93 12.09
C ASN A 26 27.06 5.36 12.50
N THR A 27 27.18 5.65 13.79
CA THR A 27 27.22 7.01 14.33
C THR A 27 28.58 7.61 14.03
N ASN A 28 28.64 8.51 13.05
CA ASN A 28 29.45 9.74 13.00
C ASN A 28 29.49 10.23 11.56
N ASP A 29 28.90 11.41 11.27
CA ASP A 29 29.68 12.45 10.62
C ASP A 29 29.01 13.82 10.64
N ASN A 30 29.88 14.82 10.71
CA ASN A 30 29.63 16.17 11.15
C ASN A 30 28.87 17.05 10.14
N ARG A 31 28.06 17.91 10.75
CA ARG A 31 27.40 19.11 10.24
C ARG A 31 28.36 20.03 9.45
N ALA A 32 27.95 20.43 8.25
CA ALA A 32 28.42 21.67 7.61
C ALA A 32 27.21 22.44 7.05
N SER A 33 26.95 23.58 7.67
CA SER A 33 25.95 24.60 7.34
C SER A 33 26.41 25.52 6.21
N LEU A 34 25.48 26.02 5.36
CA LEU A 34 25.51 27.33 4.63
C LEU A 34 24.23 27.49 3.74
N PRO A 35 23.86 28.70 3.24
CA PRO A 35 22.66 29.40 3.68
C PRO A 35 21.59 29.68 2.60
N SER A 36 20.44 30.15 3.11
CA SER A 36 19.29 30.79 2.45
C SER A 36 19.61 31.74 1.30
N ARG A 37 18.82 31.66 0.21
CA ARG A 37 18.48 32.81 -0.64
C ARG A 37 17.19 32.59 -1.43
N ASP A 38 16.17 33.36 -1.05
CA ASP A 38 15.00 33.69 -1.85
C ASP A 38 15.40 34.55 -3.06
N ALA A 39 14.78 34.33 -4.22
CA ALA A 39 14.44 35.37 -5.17
C ALA A 39 13.46 34.84 -6.24
N VAL A 40 12.24 35.38 -6.18
CA VAL A 40 11.22 35.37 -7.22
C VAL A 40 11.73 36.17 -8.43
N GLY A 41 11.49 35.67 -9.65
CA GLY A 41 11.87 36.35 -10.88
C GLY A 41 11.04 35.87 -12.07
N ASP A 42 9.89 36.54 -12.25
CA ASP A 42 9.00 36.50 -13.39
C ASP A 42 9.76 36.97 -14.65
N ILE A 43 9.77 36.18 -15.74
CA ILE A 43 10.32 36.65 -17.02
C ILE A 43 9.49 36.13 -18.19
N SER A 44 8.64 37.02 -18.71
CA SER A 44 8.08 36.98 -20.06
C SER A 44 9.16 37.30 -21.10
N TYR A 45 9.20 36.59 -22.22
CA TYR A 45 9.87 37.09 -23.43
C TYR A 45 9.04 36.92 -24.70
N GLN A 46 9.00 38.04 -25.41
CA GLN A 46 8.34 38.33 -26.66
C GLN A 46 9.07 37.67 -27.85
N LEU A 47 8.30 37.30 -28.86
CA LEU A 47 8.79 36.88 -30.18
C LEU A 47 9.39 38.07 -30.94
N THR A 48 10.59 37.89 -31.49
CA THR A 48 11.05 38.62 -32.67
C THR A 48 11.69 37.66 -33.68
N GLN A 49 11.18 37.71 -34.91
CA GLN A 49 11.73 37.07 -36.10
C GLN A 49 12.93 37.87 -36.61
N THR A 50 14.00 37.20 -37.00
CA THR A 50 14.90 37.67 -38.06
C THR A 50 15.53 36.48 -38.79
N ASP A 51 15.33 36.45 -40.10
CA ASP A 51 16.04 35.61 -41.05
C ASP A 51 17.50 36.09 -41.19
N SER A 52 18.45 35.15 -41.23
CA SER A 52 19.60 35.22 -42.14
C SER A 52 20.37 33.90 -42.16
N SER A 53 20.76 33.53 -43.37
CA SER A 53 21.41 32.29 -43.75
C SER A 53 22.91 32.48 -43.95
N THR A 54 23.74 31.58 -43.42
CA THR A 54 25.04 31.16 -44.01
C THR A 54 25.48 29.81 -43.42
N ALA A 55 25.93 28.91 -44.31
CA ALA A 55 26.45 27.55 -44.06
C ALA A 55 27.77 27.59 -43.25
N SER A 56 28.35 26.53 -42.66
CA SER A 56 28.35 25.08 -42.90
C SER A 56 29.03 24.39 -41.70
N ASP A 57 28.52 23.26 -41.19
CA ASP A 57 29.34 22.07 -40.87
C ASP A 57 28.50 20.86 -40.42
N GLY A 58 29.04 19.67 -40.66
CA GLY A 58 28.32 18.40 -40.69
C GLY A 58 27.64 17.97 -39.38
N SER A 59 26.31 18.05 -39.40
CA SER A 59 25.41 17.24 -38.58
C SER A 59 24.13 17.03 -39.40
N SER A 60 23.66 15.79 -39.49
CA SER A 60 22.44 15.48 -40.24
C SER A 60 21.28 16.34 -39.69
N PRO A 61 20.64 17.21 -40.51
CA PRO A 61 19.64 18.13 -39.98
C PRO A 61 18.42 17.34 -39.51
N ARG A 62 18.05 17.48 -38.24
CA ARG A 62 16.72 17.09 -37.74
C ARG A 62 15.68 17.89 -38.52
N VAL A 63 15.18 17.33 -39.62
CA VAL A 63 14.19 17.99 -40.50
C VAL A 63 12.90 18.23 -39.70
N ILE A 64 12.69 19.48 -39.29
CA ILE A 64 11.39 19.95 -38.80
C ILE A 64 10.49 20.06 -40.03
N LYS A 65 9.66 19.04 -40.24
CA LYS A 65 8.68 19.02 -41.34
C LYS A 65 7.69 20.18 -41.21
N THR A 66 7.40 20.84 -42.33
CA THR A 66 6.60 22.07 -42.37
C THR A 66 5.13 21.82 -42.00
N HIS A 67 4.42 22.86 -41.54
CA HIS A 67 3.00 22.80 -41.15
C HIS A 67 2.05 22.28 -42.25
N ALA A 68 2.43 22.38 -43.52
CA ALA A 68 1.63 21.92 -44.67
C ALA A 68 1.65 20.38 -44.82
N GLU A 69 2.80 19.73 -44.57
CA GLU A 69 2.95 18.28 -44.70
C GLU A 69 2.13 17.51 -43.65
N ILE A 70 1.96 18.10 -42.46
CA ILE A 70 1.23 17.50 -41.32
C ILE A 70 -0.30 17.46 -41.58
N ARG A 71 -0.81 18.14 -42.61
CA ARG A 71 -2.24 18.12 -43.01
C ARG A 71 -2.61 17.03 -44.01
N ASN A 72 -1.62 16.32 -44.58
CA ASN A 72 -1.89 15.29 -45.58
C ASN A 72 -2.27 13.94 -44.93
N ASP A 73 -3.37 13.32 -45.37
CA ASP A 73 -3.86 12.04 -44.82
C ASP A 73 -2.82 10.91 -44.97
N ASN A 74 -2.06 10.90 -46.08
CA ASN A 74 -0.96 9.95 -46.29
C ASN A 74 0.20 10.17 -45.32
N TYR A 75 0.48 11.42 -44.94
CA TYR A 75 1.49 11.72 -43.92
C TYR A 75 1.05 11.16 -42.56
N LEU A 76 -0.22 11.38 -42.19
CA LEU A 76 -0.74 10.90 -40.91
C LEU A 76 -0.66 9.36 -40.81
N LEU A 77 -1.05 8.67 -41.88
CA LEU A 77 -1.03 7.21 -41.97
C LEU A 77 0.37 6.59 -42.15
N ASN A 78 1.41 7.37 -42.45
CA ASN A 78 2.79 6.85 -42.60
C ASN A 78 3.79 7.36 -41.54
N THR A 79 3.39 8.33 -40.71
CA THR A 79 4.23 8.84 -39.61
C THR A 79 4.64 7.72 -38.62
N ASN A 80 5.92 7.68 -38.29
CA ASN A 80 6.49 6.92 -37.17
C ASN A 80 6.87 7.87 -36.02
N PHE A 81 7.10 7.31 -34.84
CA PHE A 81 7.27 8.06 -33.59
C PHE A 81 8.61 7.73 -32.89
N GLY A 82 9.57 7.14 -33.61
CA GLY A 82 10.85 6.68 -33.04
C GLY A 82 11.79 7.81 -32.60
N ASP A 83 11.50 9.05 -32.99
CA ASP A 83 12.18 10.23 -32.47
C ASP A 83 11.82 10.52 -30.99
N LEU A 84 10.66 10.05 -30.50
CA LEU A 84 10.30 10.16 -29.08
C LEU A 84 11.24 9.33 -28.18
N ASP A 85 11.71 8.18 -28.67
CA ASP A 85 12.68 7.35 -27.96
C ASP A 85 14.03 8.07 -27.82
N GLN A 86 14.43 8.85 -28.82
CA GLN A 86 15.66 9.66 -28.77
C GLN A 86 15.54 10.87 -27.83
N ILE A 87 14.36 11.51 -27.78
CA ILE A 87 14.10 12.63 -26.86
C ILE A 87 14.14 12.15 -25.41
N ARG A 88 13.74 10.90 -25.15
CA ARG A 88 13.82 10.29 -23.82
C ARG A 88 15.26 10.18 -23.29
N GLU A 89 16.24 9.94 -24.16
CA GLU A 89 17.63 9.67 -23.77
C GLU A 89 18.49 10.95 -23.60
N ILE A 90 18.21 12.01 -24.37
CA ILE A 90 19.08 13.20 -24.49
C ILE A 90 18.41 14.49 -23.95
N ALA A 91 17.26 14.35 -23.28
CA ALA A 91 16.27 15.41 -23.00
C ALA A 91 16.86 16.81 -22.68
N ASN A 92 16.80 17.71 -23.68
CA ASN A 92 16.97 19.15 -23.50
C ASN A 92 15.59 19.84 -23.60
N THR A 93 15.36 20.91 -22.83
CA THR A 93 14.06 21.59 -22.71
C THR A 93 13.48 22.02 -24.06
N GLN A 94 14.33 22.44 -25.00
CA GLN A 94 13.90 22.87 -26.33
C GLN A 94 13.37 21.71 -27.19
N ASP A 95 13.93 20.52 -27.07
CA ASP A 95 13.47 19.33 -27.81
C ASP A 95 12.08 18.90 -27.34
N VAL A 96 11.81 19.00 -26.03
CA VAL A 96 10.49 18.72 -25.44
C VAL A 96 9.44 19.71 -25.96
N VAL A 97 9.75 21.01 -25.99
CA VAL A 97 8.86 22.05 -26.53
C VAL A 97 8.55 21.81 -28.02
N ASN A 98 9.57 21.49 -28.82
CA ASN A 98 9.40 21.18 -30.23
C ASN A 98 8.53 19.93 -30.45
N ALA A 99 8.74 18.90 -29.63
CA ALA A 99 7.93 17.68 -29.66
C ALA A 99 6.46 17.95 -29.29
N ILE A 100 6.22 18.77 -28.25
CA ILE A 100 4.88 19.20 -27.85
C ILE A 100 4.17 19.86 -29.04
N LYS A 101 4.82 20.82 -29.71
CA LYS A 101 4.23 21.52 -30.86
C LYS A 101 3.91 20.55 -32.02
N LYS A 102 4.88 19.72 -32.41
CA LYS A 102 4.75 18.74 -33.51
C LYS A 102 3.62 17.73 -33.24
N TYR A 103 3.65 17.09 -32.08
CA TYR A 103 2.73 16.00 -31.77
C TYR A 103 1.34 16.46 -31.37
N SER A 104 1.20 17.64 -30.77
CA SER A 104 -0.12 18.25 -30.55
C SER A 104 -0.80 18.56 -31.87
N GLN A 105 -0.07 19.10 -32.85
CA GLN A 105 -0.63 19.37 -34.18
C GLN A 105 -1.01 18.10 -34.94
N TYR A 106 -0.15 17.07 -34.90
CA TYR A 106 -0.44 15.76 -35.48
C TYR A 106 -1.72 15.17 -34.89
N LEU A 107 -1.81 15.15 -33.55
CA LEU A 107 -2.94 14.62 -32.82
C LEU A 107 -4.23 15.36 -33.17
N GLU A 108 -4.19 16.70 -33.16
CA GLU A 108 -5.35 17.53 -33.46
C GLU A 108 -5.84 17.31 -34.91
N ASN A 109 -4.93 17.24 -35.88
CA ASN A 109 -5.28 16.97 -37.27
C ASN A 109 -5.89 15.56 -37.44
N ALA A 110 -5.32 14.56 -36.79
CA ALA A 110 -5.82 13.19 -36.83
C ALA A 110 -7.23 13.09 -36.24
N VAL A 111 -7.46 13.69 -35.07
CA VAL A 111 -8.78 13.71 -34.40
C VAL A 111 -9.81 14.45 -35.26
N LYS A 112 -9.49 15.65 -35.76
CA LYS A 112 -10.39 16.40 -36.65
C LYS A 112 -10.70 15.64 -37.94
N GLY A 113 -9.73 14.95 -38.52
CA GLY A 113 -9.93 14.09 -39.69
C GLY A 113 -10.87 12.90 -39.41
N LEU A 114 -10.74 12.27 -38.23
CA LEU A 114 -11.62 11.19 -37.80
C LEU A 114 -13.07 11.66 -37.59
N ILE A 115 -13.24 12.84 -36.98
CA ILE A 115 -14.55 13.47 -36.74
C ILE A 115 -15.20 13.88 -38.06
N ALA A 116 -14.43 14.53 -38.95
CA ALA A 116 -14.90 14.97 -40.26
C ALA A 116 -15.16 13.83 -41.26
N GLY A 117 -14.82 12.58 -40.90
CA GLY A 117 -15.05 11.42 -41.75
C GLY A 117 -14.10 11.31 -42.95
N LYS A 118 -12.89 11.88 -42.85
CA LYS A 118 -11.89 11.82 -43.94
C LYS A 118 -11.32 10.43 -44.18
N PHE A 119 -11.31 9.59 -43.14
CA PHE A 119 -10.78 8.22 -43.21
C PHE A 119 -11.87 7.22 -43.52
N THR A 120 -11.57 6.26 -44.40
CA THR A 120 -12.47 5.13 -44.69
C THR A 120 -12.67 4.23 -43.47
N ASP A 121 -13.67 3.36 -43.51
CA ASP A 121 -13.95 2.42 -42.41
C ASP A 121 -12.78 1.48 -42.08
N THR A 122 -11.94 1.16 -43.08
CA THR A 122 -10.72 0.36 -42.88
C THR A 122 -9.56 1.18 -42.32
N GLN A 123 -9.47 2.47 -42.66
CA GLN A 123 -8.43 3.39 -42.20
C GLN A 123 -8.68 3.92 -40.78
N ARG A 124 -9.94 4.04 -40.36
CA ARG A 124 -10.32 4.56 -39.04
C ARG A 124 -9.68 3.78 -37.87
N PRO A 125 -9.80 2.44 -37.77
CA PRO A 125 -9.12 1.68 -36.74
C PRO A 125 -7.59 1.82 -36.79
N THR A 126 -7.01 1.91 -38.01
CA THR A 126 -5.56 2.09 -38.20
C THR A 126 -5.08 3.42 -37.62
N MET A 127 -5.82 4.49 -37.88
CA MET A 127 -5.52 5.81 -37.35
C MET A 127 -5.65 5.87 -35.82
N LEU A 128 -6.67 5.23 -35.24
CA LEU A 128 -6.81 5.11 -33.79
C LEU A 128 -5.65 4.34 -33.16
N ASN A 129 -5.14 3.30 -33.83
CA ASN A 129 -3.95 2.58 -33.37
C ASN A 129 -2.69 3.43 -33.43
N LYS A 130 -2.56 4.32 -34.40
CA LYS A 130 -1.46 5.29 -34.43
C LYS A 130 -1.52 6.26 -33.27
N LEU A 131 -2.70 6.81 -32.99
CA LEU A 131 -2.90 7.67 -31.83
C LEU A 131 -2.59 6.92 -30.53
N PHE A 132 -2.99 5.66 -30.41
CA PHE A 132 -2.62 4.81 -29.27
C PHE A 132 -1.11 4.69 -29.10
N ASN A 133 -0.39 4.36 -30.17
CA ASN A 133 1.07 4.23 -30.11
C ASN A 133 1.74 5.56 -29.70
N LEU A 134 1.27 6.68 -30.25
CA LEU A 134 1.75 8.02 -29.87
C LEU A 134 1.57 8.28 -28.38
N MET A 135 0.37 8.02 -27.84
CA MET A 135 0.06 8.24 -26.43
C MET A 135 0.92 7.33 -25.53
N CYS A 136 1.09 6.06 -25.90
CA CYS A 136 1.93 5.12 -25.15
C CYS A 136 3.40 5.55 -25.11
N GLN A 137 3.96 6.03 -26.22
CA GLN A 137 5.35 6.49 -26.27
C GLN A 137 5.54 7.84 -25.57
N ALA A 138 4.57 8.74 -25.66
CA ALA A 138 4.62 10.02 -24.97
C ALA A 138 4.59 9.90 -23.44
N LYS A 139 4.05 8.79 -22.90
CA LYS A 139 3.88 8.54 -21.46
C LYS A 139 5.15 8.70 -20.63
N THR A 140 6.32 8.39 -21.20
CA THR A 140 7.60 8.52 -20.51
C THR A 140 8.08 9.97 -20.38
N ILE A 141 7.50 10.90 -21.15
CA ILE A 141 7.84 12.33 -21.16
C ILE A 141 6.66 13.09 -20.52
N HIS A 142 6.75 13.35 -19.21
CA HIS A 142 5.62 13.85 -18.41
C HIS A 142 4.94 15.11 -18.97
N GLU A 143 5.72 16.12 -19.39
CA GLU A 143 5.16 17.36 -19.95
C GLU A 143 4.41 17.11 -21.25
N LEU A 144 5.04 16.40 -22.21
CA LEU A 144 4.41 16.03 -23.47
C LEU A 144 3.13 15.22 -23.25
N ASN A 145 3.18 14.24 -22.35
CA ASN A 145 2.04 13.41 -22.01
C ASN A 145 0.82 14.24 -21.58
N ASN A 146 1.02 15.19 -20.66
CA ASN A 146 -0.05 16.03 -20.14
C ASN A 146 -0.64 16.95 -21.23
N PHE A 147 0.21 17.54 -22.07
CA PHE A 147 -0.24 18.37 -23.19
C PHE A 147 -1.07 17.57 -24.20
N LEU A 148 -0.63 16.36 -24.57
CA LEU A 148 -1.37 15.52 -25.52
C LEU A 148 -2.72 15.08 -24.97
N HIS A 149 -2.82 14.72 -23.69
CA HIS A 149 -4.09 14.35 -23.05
C HIS A 149 -5.10 15.50 -23.08
N ASN A 150 -4.67 16.71 -22.71
CA ASN A 150 -5.50 17.91 -22.77
C ASN A 150 -5.90 18.24 -24.21
N ARG A 151 -4.94 18.26 -25.14
CA ARG A 151 -5.21 18.56 -26.55
C ARG A 151 -6.16 17.54 -27.18
N PHE A 152 -6.07 16.27 -26.80
CA PHE A 152 -6.99 15.22 -27.26
C PHE A 152 -8.42 15.46 -26.79
N ARG A 153 -8.61 15.88 -25.54
CA ARG A 153 -9.94 16.29 -25.03
C ARG A 153 -10.45 17.52 -25.76
N ASP A 154 -9.65 18.57 -25.84
CA ASP A 154 -10.06 19.86 -26.41
C ASP A 154 -10.33 19.81 -27.92
N SER A 155 -9.82 18.79 -28.61
CA SER A 155 -10.08 18.55 -30.04
C SER A 155 -11.32 17.68 -30.29
N GLY A 156 -12.07 17.31 -29.25
CA GLY A 156 -13.26 16.43 -29.33
C GLY A 156 -12.92 14.94 -29.43
N GLY A 157 -11.67 14.56 -29.15
CA GLY A 157 -11.22 13.16 -29.21
C GLY A 157 -11.94 12.28 -28.20
N MET A 158 -12.20 12.78 -26.99
CA MET A 158 -12.92 12.01 -25.96
C MET A 158 -14.36 11.70 -26.37
N ASP A 159 -15.08 12.68 -26.94
CA ASP A 159 -16.44 12.48 -27.46
C ASP A 159 -16.49 11.46 -28.58
N LEU A 160 -15.50 11.52 -29.49
CA LEU A 160 -15.34 10.55 -30.56
C LEU A 160 -15.19 9.13 -29.99
N LEU A 161 -14.31 8.92 -29.00
CA LEU A 161 -14.11 7.60 -28.40
C LEU A 161 -15.37 7.11 -27.67
N MET A 162 -16.03 7.97 -26.90
CA MET A 162 -17.27 7.63 -26.20
C MET A 162 -18.40 7.30 -27.17
N LYS A 163 -18.47 7.98 -28.32
CA LYS A 163 -19.42 7.64 -29.40
C LYS A 163 -19.08 6.29 -30.02
N ASN A 164 -17.81 6.02 -30.33
CA ASN A 164 -17.37 4.77 -30.93
C ASN A 164 -17.54 3.56 -29.98
N CYS A 165 -17.56 3.77 -28.67
CA CYS A 165 -17.92 2.75 -27.68
C CYS A 165 -19.33 2.16 -27.93
N MET A 166 -20.19 2.89 -28.64
CA MET A 166 -21.55 2.46 -29.01
C MET A 166 -21.63 1.90 -30.44
N SER A 167 -20.51 1.79 -31.15
CA SER A 167 -20.46 1.31 -32.53
C SER A 167 -20.88 -0.16 -32.62
N LYS A 168 -21.55 -0.50 -33.73
CA LYS A 168 -21.84 -1.90 -34.10
C LYS A 168 -20.61 -2.61 -34.65
N ASP A 169 -19.65 -1.88 -35.24
CA ASP A 169 -18.38 -2.44 -35.71
C ASP A 169 -17.51 -2.85 -34.51
N PRO A 170 -17.27 -4.17 -34.31
CA PRO A 170 -16.47 -4.65 -33.19
C PRO A 170 -15.01 -4.18 -33.23
N LYS A 171 -14.44 -3.97 -34.43
CA LYS A 171 -13.04 -3.56 -34.58
C LYS A 171 -12.86 -2.10 -34.17
N LEU A 172 -13.71 -1.22 -34.69
CA LEU A 172 -13.74 0.20 -34.30
C LEU A 172 -14.06 0.39 -32.82
N GLN A 173 -15.04 -0.36 -32.28
CA GLN A 173 -15.38 -0.31 -30.86
C GLN A 173 -14.16 -0.70 -29.99
N TYR A 174 -13.50 -1.81 -30.33
CA TYR A 174 -12.34 -2.29 -29.59
C TYR A 174 -11.14 -1.33 -29.66
N THR A 175 -10.74 -0.86 -30.85
CA THR A 175 -9.59 0.06 -30.98
C THR A 175 -9.86 1.39 -30.28
N SER A 176 -11.10 1.88 -30.34
CA SER A 176 -11.50 3.10 -29.62
C SER A 176 -11.47 2.91 -28.10
N ALA A 177 -12.00 1.80 -27.59
CA ALA A 177 -11.98 1.49 -26.16
C ALA A 177 -10.56 1.28 -25.63
N ARG A 178 -9.68 0.68 -26.42
CA ARG A 178 -8.26 0.52 -26.07
C ARG A 178 -7.54 1.87 -25.98
N LEU A 179 -7.74 2.76 -26.96
CA LEU A 179 -7.21 4.13 -26.90
C LEU A 179 -7.79 4.90 -25.72
N LEU A 180 -9.08 4.71 -25.43
CA LEU A 180 -9.74 5.36 -24.31
C LEU A 180 -9.02 5.06 -22.99
N VAL A 181 -8.69 3.80 -22.70
CA VAL A 181 -7.98 3.41 -21.48
C VAL A 181 -6.67 4.17 -21.32
N GLU A 182 -5.91 4.34 -22.40
CA GLU A 182 -4.63 5.07 -22.36
C GLU A 182 -4.85 6.57 -22.11
N CYS A 183 -5.91 7.16 -22.69
CA CYS A 183 -6.25 8.57 -22.52
C CYS A 183 -6.91 8.91 -21.18
N LEU A 184 -7.19 7.95 -20.28
CA LEU A 184 -7.82 8.20 -18.97
C LEU A 184 -6.78 8.69 -17.93
N ASP A 185 -6.30 9.91 -18.11
CA ASP A 185 -5.67 10.72 -17.07
C ASP A 185 -6.74 11.35 -16.15
N PRO A 186 -6.38 11.96 -15.00
CA PRO A 186 -7.37 12.50 -14.06
C PRO A 186 -8.36 13.48 -14.70
N GLY A 187 -7.90 14.34 -15.62
CA GLY A 187 -8.77 15.31 -16.30
C GLY A 187 -9.74 14.66 -17.29
N ASN A 188 -9.28 13.71 -18.10
CA ASN A 188 -10.15 12.98 -19.03
C ASN A 188 -11.08 11.99 -18.32
N LEU A 189 -10.65 11.46 -17.17
CA LEU A 189 -11.47 10.59 -16.35
C LEU A 189 -12.69 11.35 -15.80
N ASP A 190 -12.49 12.55 -15.26
CA ASP A 190 -13.58 13.43 -14.81
C ASP A 190 -14.54 13.75 -15.98
N TYR A 191 -13.99 14.10 -17.15
CA TYR A 191 -14.78 14.34 -18.35
C TYR A 191 -15.66 13.14 -18.75
N VAL A 192 -15.10 11.92 -18.76
CA VAL A 192 -15.85 10.69 -19.08
C VAL A 192 -16.93 10.40 -18.03
N VAL A 193 -16.62 10.60 -16.76
CA VAL A 193 -17.57 10.43 -15.64
C VAL A 193 -18.77 11.38 -15.81
N GLN A 194 -18.54 12.61 -16.26
CA GLN A 194 -19.62 13.61 -16.46
C GLN A 194 -20.42 13.36 -17.75
N HIS A 195 -19.77 13.01 -18.87
CA HIS A 195 -20.41 13.05 -20.19
C HIS A 195 -20.68 11.69 -20.85
N GLY A 196 -20.11 10.59 -20.35
CA GLY A 196 -20.20 9.32 -21.06
C GLY A 196 -20.00 8.04 -20.27
N LEU A 197 -20.10 8.05 -18.94
CA LEU A 197 -19.95 6.85 -18.11
C LEU A 197 -20.78 5.66 -18.61
N ASN A 198 -22.07 5.89 -18.90
CA ASN A 198 -22.97 4.83 -19.38
C ASN A 198 -22.54 4.24 -20.73
N LYS A 199 -21.98 5.06 -21.63
CA LYS A 199 -21.48 4.61 -22.94
C LYS A 199 -20.26 3.72 -22.77
N VAL A 200 -19.35 4.10 -21.87
CA VAL A 200 -18.14 3.35 -21.53
C VAL A 200 -18.47 2.03 -20.83
N MET A 201 -19.38 2.05 -19.84
CA MET A 201 -19.84 0.85 -19.14
C MET A 201 -20.56 -0.16 -20.06
N ARG A 202 -21.13 0.30 -21.17
CA ARG A 202 -21.71 -0.60 -22.18
C ARG A 202 -20.68 -1.50 -22.85
N VAL A 203 -19.45 -0.98 -23.06
CA VAL A 203 -18.34 -1.79 -23.61
C VAL A 203 -17.98 -2.91 -22.65
N VAL A 204 -17.85 -2.58 -21.36
CA VAL A 204 -17.56 -3.56 -20.30
C VAL A 204 -18.65 -4.64 -20.24
N ARG A 205 -19.93 -4.24 -20.23
CA ARG A 205 -21.06 -5.19 -20.21
C ARG A 205 -21.08 -6.12 -21.43
N LYS A 206 -20.82 -5.59 -22.63
CA LYS A 206 -20.81 -6.37 -23.87
C LYS A 206 -19.71 -7.43 -23.85
N SER A 207 -18.53 -7.09 -23.33
CA SER A 207 -17.44 -8.05 -23.12
C SER A 207 -17.83 -9.16 -22.15
N TRP A 208 -18.57 -8.84 -21.08
CA TRP A 208 -18.99 -9.82 -20.09
C TRP A 208 -20.05 -10.81 -20.60
N SER A 209 -21.02 -10.34 -21.41
CA SER A 209 -22.12 -11.18 -21.92
C SER A 209 -21.72 -12.28 -22.92
N GLN A 210 -20.44 -12.38 -23.29
CA GLN A 210 -19.93 -13.36 -24.25
C GLN A 210 -19.11 -14.41 -23.51
N GLU A 211 -19.62 -15.65 -23.42
CA GLU A 211 -19.00 -16.78 -22.70
C GLU A 211 -17.53 -17.05 -23.08
N GLN A 212 -17.07 -16.56 -24.22
CA GLN A 212 -15.66 -16.61 -24.64
C GLN A 212 -15.19 -15.26 -25.19
N SER A 213 -15.36 -14.19 -24.40
CA SER A 213 -14.78 -12.90 -24.75
C SER A 213 -13.27 -13.03 -25.00
N PRO A 214 -12.74 -12.52 -26.14
CA PRO A 214 -11.31 -12.54 -26.42
C PRO A 214 -10.52 -11.86 -25.31
N VAL A 215 -9.36 -12.42 -24.95
CA VAL A 215 -8.46 -11.89 -23.89
C VAL A 215 -8.24 -10.38 -24.02
N ASN A 216 -8.02 -9.90 -25.25
CA ASN A 216 -7.86 -8.49 -25.56
C ASN A 216 -9.03 -7.60 -25.08
N ARG A 217 -10.27 -8.09 -25.14
CA ARG A 217 -11.44 -7.36 -24.63
C ARG A 217 -11.54 -7.38 -23.12
N SER A 218 -11.16 -8.49 -22.48
CA SER A 218 -11.06 -8.56 -21.01
C SER A 218 -10.01 -7.56 -20.49
N ILE A 219 -8.85 -7.48 -21.13
CA ILE A 219 -7.80 -6.50 -20.78
C ILE A 219 -8.32 -5.07 -20.86
N VAL A 220 -9.00 -4.69 -21.96
CA VAL A 220 -9.55 -3.34 -22.12
C VAL A 220 -10.67 -3.08 -21.10
N SER A 221 -11.57 -4.05 -20.88
CA SER A 221 -12.71 -3.87 -19.97
C SER A 221 -12.25 -3.73 -18.52
N THR A 222 -11.31 -4.57 -18.09
CA THR A 222 -10.71 -4.49 -16.75
C THR A 222 -9.86 -3.22 -16.58
N GLY A 223 -9.17 -2.77 -17.64
CA GLY A 223 -8.44 -1.51 -17.64
C GLY A 223 -9.34 -0.28 -17.49
N ILE A 224 -10.50 -0.26 -18.16
CA ILE A 224 -11.54 0.76 -17.98
C ILE A 224 -12.00 0.78 -16.52
N LEU A 225 -12.37 -0.37 -15.96
CA LEU A 225 -12.84 -0.46 -14.57
C LEU A 225 -11.77 -0.01 -13.57
N ALA A 226 -10.51 -0.41 -13.79
CA ALA A 226 -9.39 0.02 -12.96
C ALA A 226 -9.27 1.54 -12.90
N LYS A 227 -9.43 2.22 -14.04
CA LYS A 227 -9.40 3.69 -14.12
C LYS A 227 -10.63 4.34 -13.49
N LEU A 228 -11.82 3.80 -13.74
CA LEU A 228 -13.06 4.35 -13.17
C LEU A 228 -13.10 4.28 -11.64
N PHE A 229 -12.57 3.21 -11.05
CA PHE A 229 -12.46 3.07 -9.60
C PHE A 229 -11.38 3.95 -8.96
N GLU A 230 -10.56 4.65 -9.75
CA GLU A 230 -9.53 5.59 -9.28
C GLU A 230 -10.05 7.04 -9.14
N HIS A 231 -11.33 7.29 -9.43
CA HIS A 231 -11.87 8.66 -9.50
C HIS A 231 -12.29 9.22 -8.12
N SER A 232 -13.43 8.74 -7.61
CA SER A 232 -14.05 9.24 -6.38
C SER A 232 -15.00 8.18 -5.83
N GLU A 233 -15.33 8.30 -4.54
CA GLU A 233 -16.32 7.44 -3.86
C GLU A 233 -17.67 7.43 -4.59
N SER A 234 -18.15 8.60 -5.01
CA SER A 234 -19.40 8.72 -5.78
C SER A 234 -19.36 7.96 -7.12
N THR A 235 -18.24 8.03 -7.84
CA THR A 235 -18.05 7.28 -9.09
C THR A 235 -17.95 5.79 -8.82
N CYS A 236 -17.19 5.37 -7.81
CA CYS A 236 -17.09 3.97 -7.40
C CYS A 236 -18.47 3.37 -7.13
N LYS A 237 -19.28 4.04 -6.30
CA LYS A 237 -20.66 3.63 -6.01
C LYS A 237 -21.51 3.50 -7.27
N ARG A 238 -21.45 4.50 -8.16
CA ARG A 238 -22.21 4.48 -9.42
C ARG A 238 -21.78 3.36 -10.37
N VAL A 239 -20.47 3.06 -10.45
CA VAL A 239 -19.95 1.95 -11.26
C VAL A 239 -20.39 0.59 -10.67
N ILE A 240 -20.40 0.44 -9.35
CA ILE A 240 -20.90 -0.75 -8.66
C ILE A 240 -22.40 -0.97 -8.92
N GLN A 241 -23.20 0.11 -8.94
CA GLN A 241 -24.63 0.08 -9.30
C GLN A 241 -24.86 -0.31 -10.76
N LEU A 242 -23.89 -0.05 -11.64
CA LEU A 242 -23.90 -0.48 -13.05
C LEU A 242 -23.34 -1.91 -13.24
N ASN A 243 -23.23 -2.69 -12.16
CA ASN A 243 -22.67 -4.04 -12.08
C ASN A 243 -21.17 -4.13 -12.43
N GLY A 244 -20.44 -3.03 -12.35
CA GLY A 244 -19.01 -3.01 -12.69
C GLY A 244 -18.15 -3.90 -11.80
N LEU A 245 -18.48 -3.99 -10.50
CA LEU A 245 -17.76 -4.87 -9.57
C LEU A 245 -18.03 -6.35 -9.86
N ASP A 246 -19.28 -6.75 -10.12
CA ASP A 246 -19.61 -8.14 -10.44
C ASP A 246 -18.89 -8.60 -11.72
N MET A 247 -18.86 -7.72 -12.73
CA MET A 247 -18.11 -7.96 -13.97
C MET A 247 -16.60 -8.09 -13.71
N LEU A 248 -16.04 -7.27 -12.82
CA LEU A 248 -14.63 -7.34 -12.43
C LEU A 248 -14.29 -8.66 -11.73
N LEU A 249 -15.13 -9.08 -10.77
CA LEU A 249 -14.92 -10.30 -10.00
C LEU A 249 -15.00 -11.55 -10.89
N ALA A 250 -15.88 -11.55 -11.90
CA ALA A 250 -15.93 -12.62 -12.89
C ALA A 250 -14.61 -12.75 -13.68
N GLU A 251 -13.96 -11.63 -14.04
CA GLU A 251 -12.68 -11.65 -14.75
C GLU A 251 -11.49 -12.08 -13.86
N CYS A 252 -11.65 -12.14 -12.53
CA CYS A 252 -10.63 -12.68 -11.62
C CYS A 252 -10.40 -14.19 -11.81
N GLN A 253 -11.28 -14.88 -12.54
CA GLN A 253 -11.15 -16.32 -12.89
C GLN A 253 -10.23 -16.56 -14.09
N ARG A 254 -9.83 -15.51 -14.80
CA ARG A 254 -8.96 -15.63 -15.99
C ARG A 254 -7.55 -16.06 -15.59
N ARG A 255 -6.80 -16.61 -16.55
CA ARG A 255 -5.38 -16.96 -16.38
C ARG A 255 -4.42 -15.91 -16.94
N ASP A 256 -4.95 -14.95 -17.71
CA ASP A 256 -4.16 -13.91 -18.35
C ASP A 256 -3.62 -12.92 -17.32
N THR A 257 -2.29 -12.78 -17.25
CA THR A 257 -1.60 -11.96 -16.26
C THR A 257 -2.00 -10.49 -16.36
N LEU A 258 -2.16 -9.94 -17.56
CA LEU A 258 -2.53 -8.52 -17.73
C LEU A 258 -3.95 -8.23 -17.24
N THR A 259 -4.89 -9.12 -17.53
CA THR A 259 -6.27 -9.06 -17.02
C THR A 259 -6.28 -9.14 -15.49
N LEU A 260 -5.54 -10.09 -14.91
CA LEU A 260 -5.46 -10.23 -13.44
C LEU A 260 -4.78 -9.02 -12.77
N ARG A 261 -3.74 -8.45 -13.38
CA ARG A 261 -3.09 -7.21 -12.90
C ARG A 261 -4.09 -6.05 -12.88
N ASN A 262 -4.88 -5.89 -13.95
CA ASN A 262 -5.94 -4.89 -14.00
C ASN A 262 -7.02 -5.15 -12.95
N CYS A 263 -7.42 -6.41 -12.74
CA CYS A 263 -8.40 -6.77 -11.71
C CYS A 263 -7.91 -6.43 -10.30
N ALA A 264 -6.70 -6.85 -9.95
CA ALA A 264 -6.10 -6.57 -8.64
C ALA A 264 -5.93 -5.06 -8.43
N ARG A 265 -5.44 -4.33 -9.45
CA ARG A 265 -5.34 -2.87 -9.40
C ARG A 265 -6.70 -2.20 -9.25
N ALA A 266 -7.73 -2.67 -9.95
CA ALA A 266 -9.08 -2.15 -9.85
C ALA A 266 -9.68 -2.34 -8.45
N LEU A 267 -9.45 -3.50 -7.82
CA LEU A 267 -9.86 -3.75 -6.43
C LEU A 267 -9.07 -2.89 -5.43
N ALA A 268 -7.77 -2.69 -5.66
CA ALA A 268 -6.97 -1.76 -4.86
C ALA A 268 -7.48 -0.32 -4.96
N ASN A 269 -7.70 0.17 -6.19
CA ASN A 269 -8.33 1.47 -6.43
C ASN A 269 -9.69 1.57 -5.73
N LEU A 270 -10.52 0.54 -5.86
CA LEU A 270 -11.84 0.53 -5.23
C LEU A 270 -11.76 0.61 -3.70
N SER A 271 -10.81 -0.06 -3.07
CA SER A 271 -10.57 0.03 -1.62
C SER A 271 -10.01 1.40 -1.19
N LEU A 272 -9.15 2.02 -2.00
CA LEU A 272 -8.56 3.32 -1.64
C LEU A 272 -9.56 4.48 -1.82
N TYR A 273 -10.35 4.44 -2.90
CA TYR A 273 -11.23 5.55 -3.31
C TYR A 273 -12.71 5.32 -2.96
N GLY A 274 -13.10 4.11 -2.55
CA GLY A 274 -14.49 3.74 -2.33
C GLY A 274 -15.10 4.21 -1.02
N GLY A 275 -14.33 4.27 0.07
CA GLY A 275 -14.87 4.63 1.38
C GLY A 275 -15.76 3.53 2.00
N PRO A 276 -16.30 3.77 3.23
CA PRO A 276 -16.92 2.71 4.03
C PRO A 276 -18.18 2.08 3.42
N GLU A 277 -19.00 2.85 2.70
CA GLU A 277 -20.20 2.30 2.05
C GLU A 277 -19.80 1.33 0.92
N VAL A 278 -18.81 1.70 0.11
CA VAL A 278 -18.29 0.83 -0.95
C VAL A 278 -17.59 -0.40 -0.38
N HIS A 279 -16.86 -0.27 0.73
CA HIS A 279 -16.25 -1.41 1.42
C HIS A 279 -17.30 -2.44 1.85
N ASN A 280 -18.43 -1.97 2.39
CA ASN A 280 -19.56 -2.84 2.67
C ASN A 280 -20.07 -3.54 1.40
N MET A 281 -20.25 -2.81 0.30
CA MET A 281 -20.66 -3.41 -0.98
C MET A 281 -19.66 -4.45 -1.52
N MET A 282 -18.35 -4.21 -1.36
CA MET A 282 -17.28 -5.15 -1.72
C MET A 282 -17.38 -6.44 -0.91
N VAL A 283 -17.60 -6.33 0.40
CA VAL A 283 -17.76 -7.49 1.29
C VAL A 283 -19.03 -8.28 0.94
N HIS A 284 -20.16 -7.60 0.72
CA HIS A 284 -21.44 -8.23 0.37
C HIS A 284 -21.37 -8.99 -0.96
N ARG A 285 -20.52 -8.56 -1.90
CA ARG A 285 -20.27 -9.25 -3.17
C ARG A 285 -19.10 -10.23 -3.12
N HIS A 286 -18.61 -10.57 -1.92
CA HIS A 286 -17.51 -11.52 -1.71
C HIS A 286 -16.20 -11.15 -2.41
N ALA A 287 -15.89 -9.85 -2.57
CA ALA A 287 -14.63 -9.42 -3.17
C ALA A 287 -13.40 -9.90 -2.38
N HIS A 288 -13.51 -10.02 -1.05
CA HIS A 288 -12.45 -10.53 -0.17
C HIS A 288 -12.02 -11.97 -0.50
N THR A 289 -12.94 -12.83 -0.95
CA THR A 289 -12.62 -14.20 -1.39
C THR A 289 -11.75 -14.20 -2.66
N TRP A 290 -12.02 -13.27 -3.58
CA TRP A 290 -11.21 -13.10 -4.79
C TRP A 290 -9.84 -12.49 -4.49
N LEU A 291 -9.74 -11.59 -3.50
CA LEU A 291 -8.46 -11.03 -3.06
C LEU A 291 -7.51 -12.12 -2.56
N PHE A 292 -8.01 -13.13 -1.84
CA PHE A 292 -7.21 -14.30 -1.46
C PHE A 292 -6.65 -15.04 -2.67
N THR A 293 -7.50 -15.33 -3.66
CA THR A 293 -7.09 -16.02 -4.89
C THR A 293 -6.03 -15.22 -5.67
N LEU A 294 -6.20 -13.90 -5.76
CA LEU A 294 -5.24 -13.01 -6.41
C LEU A 294 -3.92 -12.90 -5.63
N ALA A 295 -3.97 -12.91 -4.30
CA ALA A 295 -2.78 -12.88 -3.45
C ALA A 295 -1.90 -14.14 -3.57
N PHE A 296 -2.46 -15.27 -4.02
CA PHE A 296 -1.72 -16.50 -4.32
C PHE A 296 -1.17 -16.59 -5.76
N ASN A 297 -1.44 -15.59 -6.60
CA ASN A 297 -0.95 -15.58 -7.98
C ASN A 297 0.58 -15.61 -8.05
N THR A 298 1.20 -16.08 -9.13
CA THR A 298 2.66 -16.06 -9.26
C THR A 298 3.23 -14.66 -9.53
N ASP A 299 2.43 -13.76 -10.08
CA ASP A 299 2.84 -12.42 -10.45
C ASP A 299 2.88 -11.46 -9.26
N ASN A 300 4.04 -10.86 -8.98
CA ASN A 300 4.21 -9.98 -7.83
C ASN A 300 3.37 -8.70 -7.90
N SER A 301 3.04 -8.17 -9.09
CA SER A 301 2.13 -7.01 -9.21
C SER A 301 0.72 -7.39 -8.77
N VAL A 302 0.22 -8.55 -9.21
CA VAL A 302 -1.10 -9.07 -8.81
C VAL A 302 -1.15 -9.30 -7.30
N LYS A 303 -0.16 -10.01 -6.75
CA LYS A 303 -0.06 -10.26 -5.30
C LYS A 303 -0.11 -8.95 -4.52
N TYR A 304 0.76 -8.01 -4.90
CA TYR A 304 0.90 -6.75 -4.20
C TYR A 304 -0.40 -5.95 -4.16
N TYR A 305 -1.07 -5.76 -5.30
CA TYR A 305 -2.32 -5.00 -5.34
C TYR A 305 -3.45 -5.70 -4.56
N ALA A 306 -3.51 -7.04 -4.59
CA ALA A 306 -4.49 -7.79 -3.82
C ALA A 306 -4.26 -7.65 -2.31
N LEU A 307 -3.00 -7.74 -1.86
CA LEU A 307 -2.63 -7.55 -0.46
C LEU A 307 -2.86 -6.10 -0.01
N LEU A 308 -2.56 -5.12 -0.87
CA LEU A 308 -2.83 -3.71 -0.59
C LEU A 308 -4.32 -3.46 -0.38
N ALA A 309 -5.17 -3.97 -1.28
CA ALA A 309 -6.62 -3.87 -1.14
C ALA A 309 -7.10 -4.52 0.16
N THR A 310 -6.54 -5.68 0.50
CA THR A 310 -6.86 -6.40 1.75
C THR A 310 -6.47 -5.58 2.98
N ALA A 311 -5.30 -4.97 3.00
CA ALA A 311 -4.84 -4.12 4.10
C ALA A 311 -5.71 -2.88 4.30
N VAL A 312 -6.11 -2.22 3.20
CA VAL A 312 -7.00 -1.04 3.24
C VAL A 312 -8.38 -1.44 3.78
N LEU A 313 -8.97 -2.54 3.30
CA LEU A 313 -10.24 -3.04 3.82
C LEU A 313 -10.16 -3.45 5.29
N ALA A 314 -9.05 -4.05 5.73
CA ALA A 314 -8.87 -4.43 7.13
C ALA A 314 -8.66 -3.25 8.08
N ALA A 315 -8.25 -2.08 7.57
CA ALA A 315 -8.18 -0.86 8.35
C ALA A 315 -9.56 -0.22 8.60
N ASP A 316 -10.60 -0.63 7.86
CA ASP A 316 -11.96 -0.13 8.03
C ASP A 316 -12.70 -0.85 9.16
N LYS A 317 -13.03 -0.09 10.20
CA LYS A 317 -13.75 -0.57 11.40
C LYS A 317 -15.18 -1.01 11.10
N THR A 318 -15.80 -0.51 10.04
CA THR A 318 -17.20 -0.84 9.70
C THR A 318 -17.38 -2.27 9.20
N ILE A 319 -16.33 -2.84 8.58
CA ILE A 319 -16.33 -4.21 8.03
C ILE A 319 -15.40 -5.15 8.80
N GLU A 320 -14.94 -4.74 9.99
CA GLU A 320 -13.95 -5.47 10.78
C GLU A 320 -14.36 -6.93 11.03
N ALA A 321 -15.63 -7.17 11.38
CA ALA A 321 -16.16 -8.51 11.63
C ALA A 321 -16.07 -9.44 10.41
N ALA A 322 -16.21 -8.90 9.19
CA ALA A 322 -16.05 -9.66 7.96
C ALA A 322 -14.57 -9.90 7.64
N MET A 323 -13.72 -8.90 7.88
CA MET A 323 -12.29 -8.98 7.59
C MET A 323 -11.51 -9.89 8.55
N VAL A 324 -12.01 -10.13 9.77
CA VAL A 324 -11.44 -11.14 10.67
C VAL A 324 -11.42 -12.55 10.04
N LYS A 325 -12.37 -12.86 9.15
CA LYS A 325 -12.45 -14.14 8.43
C LYS A 325 -11.67 -14.14 7.11
N CYS A 326 -10.95 -13.06 6.79
CA CYS A 326 -10.25 -12.93 5.52
C CYS A 326 -8.84 -13.53 5.61
N ASP A 327 -8.68 -14.75 5.08
CA ASP A 327 -7.41 -15.47 5.10
C ASP A 327 -6.27 -14.75 4.36
N ALA A 328 -6.59 -13.81 3.48
CA ALA A 328 -5.60 -13.03 2.72
C ALA A 328 -4.72 -12.15 3.63
N LEU A 329 -5.18 -11.82 4.85
CA LEU A 329 -4.38 -11.07 5.82
C LEU A 329 -3.14 -11.83 6.29
N HIS A 330 -3.22 -13.17 6.37
CA HIS A 330 -2.11 -14.01 6.77
C HIS A 330 -1.00 -14.10 5.71
N LEU A 331 -1.27 -13.64 4.48
CA LEU A 331 -0.31 -13.62 3.38
C LEU A 331 0.56 -12.36 3.36
N ILE A 332 0.21 -11.33 4.14
CA ILE A 332 0.96 -10.07 4.19
C ILE A 332 2.34 -10.28 4.79
N ASP A 333 2.45 -10.95 5.94
CA ASP A 333 3.74 -11.18 6.61
C ASP A 333 4.71 -12.01 5.73
N PRO A 334 4.30 -13.15 5.14
CA PRO A 334 5.15 -13.87 4.17
C PRO A 334 5.59 -13.02 2.98
N PHE A 335 4.70 -12.16 2.46
CA PHE A 335 5.03 -11.27 1.36
C PHE A 335 6.11 -10.26 1.76
N VAL A 336 5.93 -9.55 2.88
CA VAL A 336 6.88 -8.56 3.39
C VAL A 336 8.23 -9.21 3.73
N ALA A 337 8.24 -10.44 4.25
CA ALA A 337 9.47 -11.16 4.57
C ALA A 337 10.27 -11.60 3.33
N THR A 338 9.61 -11.79 2.18
CA THR A 338 10.24 -12.33 0.95
C THR A 338 10.54 -11.27 -0.11
N HIS A 339 10.05 -10.04 0.05
CA HIS A 339 10.20 -8.97 -0.93
C HIS A 339 10.91 -7.76 -0.32
N VAL A 340 11.76 -7.11 -1.11
CA VAL A 340 12.40 -5.85 -0.74
C VAL A 340 11.56 -4.69 -1.30
N PRO A 341 11.38 -3.58 -0.55
CA PRO A 341 10.65 -2.40 -1.04
C PRO A 341 11.08 -1.94 -2.45
N ALA A 342 12.38 -2.00 -2.74
CA ALA A 342 13.00 -1.70 -4.05
C ALA A 342 12.37 -2.42 -5.24
N ASP A 343 11.91 -3.65 -5.03
CA ASP A 343 11.34 -4.44 -6.11
C ASP A 343 9.96 -3.93 -6.52
N LEU A 344 9.24 -3.20 -5.66
CA LEU A 344 7.98 -2.56 -6.03
C LEU A 344 8.16 -1.46 -7.08
N VAL A 345 9.32 -0.79 -7.13
CA VAL A 345 9.65 0.20 -8.16
C VAL A 345 9.69 -0.47 -9.53
N LYS A 346 10.25 -1.69 -9.60
CA LYS A 346 10.37 -2.48 -10.83
C LYS A 346 9.03 -3.07 -11.30
N ILE A 347 8.12 -3.29 -10.37
CA ILE A 347 6.80 -3.90 -10.60
C ILE A 347 5.82 -2.91 -11.29
N ASN A 348 6.24 -1.66 -11.59
CA ASN A 348 5.38 -0.56 -12.05
C ASN A 348 4.16 -0.33 -11.13
N ALA A 349 4.25 -0.83 -9.88
CA ALA A 349 3.24 -0.62 -8.85
C ALA A 349 3.33 0.77 -8.25
N LEU A 350 4.53 1.35 -8.24
CA LEU A 350 4.85 2.68 -7.73
C LEU A 350 4.76 3.75 -8.83
N GLY A 351 4.41 4.98 -8.44
CA GLY A 351 4.10 6.07 -9.37
C GLY A 351 2.60 6.34 -9.59
N GLN A 352 1.71 5.77 -8.78
CA GLN A 352 0.26 6.09 -8.78
C GLN A 352 -0.08 7.43 -8.09
N GLY A 353 0.95 8.19 -7.71
CA GLY A 353 0.84 9.60 -7.34
C GLY A 353 0.43 9.85 -5.89
N ARG A 354 0.48 11.14 -5.53
CA ARG A 354 0.11 11.70 -4.22
C ARG A 354 -1.23 11.20 -3.69
N GLY A 355 -2.17 10.84 -4.57
CA GLY A 355 -3.51 10.36 -4.22
C GLY A 355 -3.52 9.04 -3.45
N TRP A 356 -2.75 8.04 -3.90
CA TRP A 356 -2.63 6.76 -3.21
C TRP A 356 -1.98 6.93 -1.83
N LEU A 357 -0.85 7.65 -1.77
CA LEU A 357 -0.15 7.90 -0.52
C LEU A 357 -1.04 8.59 0.52
N GLN A 358 -1.75 9.64 0.12
CA GLN A 358 -2.67 10.36 1.01
C GLN A 358 -3.74 9.44 1.59
N ARG A 359 -4.22 8.46 0.81
CA ARG A 359 -5.26 7.50 1.22
C ARG A 359 -4.72 6.34 2.05
N LEU A 360 -3.41 6.08 2.00
CA LEU A 360 -2.75 5.08 2.85
C LEU A 360 -2.31 5.64 4.21
N VAL A 361 -2.26 6.96 4.40
CA VAL A 361 -1.93 7.57 5.70
C VAL A 361 -2.82 7.07 6.85
N PRO A 362 -4.16 6.96 6.71
CA PRO A 362 -5.00 6.38 7.74
C PRO A 362 -4.67 4.92 8.06
N VAL A 363 -4.21 4.14 7.07
CA VAL A 363 -3.83 2.73 7.24
C VAL A 363 -2.57 2.60 8.10
N LEU A 364 -1.60 3.52 8.00
CA LEU A 364 -0.44 3.57 8.91
C LEU A 364 -0.84 3.69 10.38
N SER A 365 -1.97 4.35 10.66
CA SER A 365 -2.44 4.62 12.02
C SER A 365 -3.48 3.61 12.53
N CYS A 366 -3.79 2.56 11.75
CA CYS A 366 -4.81 1.59 12.13
C CYS A 366 -4.31 0.62 13.22
N ASP A 367 -5.27 0.02 13.93
CA ASP A 367 -5.02 -0.92 15.03
C ASP A 367 -4.56 -2.32 14.52
N ARG A 368 -4.66 -2.58 13.21
CA ARG A 368 -4.34 -3.87 12.60
C ARG A 368 -2.88 -3.92 12.17
N ARG A 369 -2.07 -4.71 12.88
CA ARG A 369 -0.62 -4.83 12.64
C ARG A 369 -0.26 -5.09 11.18
N VAL A 370 -0.77 -6.17 10.60
CA VAL A 370 -0.46 -6.56 9.21
C VAL A 370 -0.80 -5.45 8.20
N ALA A 371 -1.87 -4.69 8.43
CA ALA A 371 -2.28 -3.63 7.52
C ALA A 371 -1.32 -2.42 7.57
N HIS A 372 -0.97 -1.95 8.77
CA HIS A 372 0.00 -0.86 8.88
C HIS A 372 1.43 -1.27 8.48
N THR A 373 1.79 -2.56 8.59
CA THR A 373 3.10 -3.07 8.12
C THR A 373 3.18 -2.98 6.60
N LEU A 374 2.14 -3.39 5.87
CA LEU A 374 2.11 -3.28 4.41
C LEU A 374 2.04 -1.83 3.93
N ALA A 375 1.34 -0.97 4.67
CA ALA A 375 1.38 0.47 4.40
C ALA A 375 2.80 1.03 4.57
N ALA A 376 3.48 0.72 5.69
CA ALA A 376 4.87 1.13 5.90
C ALA A 376 5.81 0.60 4.81
N PHE A 377 5.59 -0.63 4.34
CA PHE A 377 6.31 -1.21 3.19
C PHE A 377 6.12 -0.37 1.91
N HIS A 378 4.89 0.05 1.59
CA HIS A 378 4.63 0.94 0.45
C HIS A 378 5.30 2.30 0.59
N PHE A 379 5.20 2.93 1.77
CA PHE A 379 5.86 4.21 2.03
C PHE A 379 7.39 4.10 1.95
N CYS A 380 7.97 3.01 2.44
CA CYS A 380 9.40 2.73 2.31
C CYS A 380 9.82 2.61 0.84
N ALA A 381 9.03 1.91 0.03
CA ALA A 381 9.31 1.70 -1.37
C ALA A 381 9.20 3.00 -2.19
N GLU A 382 8.21 3.84 -1.91
CA GLU A 382 8.05 5.14 -2.58
C GLU A 382 9.10 6.17 -2.13
N ALA A 383 9.58 6.07 -0.89
CA ALA A 383 10.68 6.88 -0.39
C ALA A 383 12.04 6.49 -1.00
N GLU A 384 12.15 5.34 -1.66
CA GLU A 384 13.43 4.82 -2.13
C GLU A 384 14.14 5.81 -3.08
N PRO A 385 15.45 6.07 -2.88
CA PRO A 385 16.19 7.05 -3.67
C PRO A 385 16.50 6.55 -5.10
N SER A 386 15.50 6.38 -5.96
CA SER A 386 15.74 5.93 -7.35
C SER A 386 16.27 7.03 -8.27
N SER A 387 16.20 8.32 -7.87
CA SER A 387 16.92 9.44 -8.52
C SER A 387 16.95 10.71 -7.65
N GLN A 388 18.06 11.47 -7.70
CA GLN A 388 18.24 12.72 -6.92
C GLN A 388 17.13 13.76 -7.18
N LEU A 389 16.57 13.80 -8.40
CA LEU A 389 15.45 14.68 -8.78
C LEU A 389 14.12 14.37 -8.08
N ARG A 390 13.92 13.13 -7.59
CA ARG A 390 12.70 12.72 -6.87
C ARG A 390 12.75 13.02 -5.37
N HIS A 391 13.94 13.11 -4.78
CA HIS A 391 14.12 13.16 -3.32
C HIS A 391 13.51 14.42 -2.69
N GLY A 392 13.72 15.61 -3.28
CA GLY A 392 13.09 16.85 -2.77
C GLY A 392 11.56 16.86 -2.93
N LYS A 393 11.05 16.24 -4.00
CA LYS A 393 9.61 16.20 -4.30
C LYS A 393 8.86 15.20 -3.40
N ILE A 394 9.48 14.06 -3.08
CA ILE A 394 8.85 13.04 -2.23
C ILE A 394 8.80 13.48 -0.76
N PHE A 395 9.85 14.12 -0.26
CA PHE A 395 9.87 14.72 1.07
C PHE A 395 8.74 15.74 1.25
N GLY A 396 8.63 16.71 0.32
CA GLY A 396 7.53 17.68 0.32
C GLY A 396 6.16 17.02 0.24
N THR A 397 6.04 15.93 -0.51
CA THR A 397 4.80 15.16 -0.61
C THR A 397 4.41 14.54 0.72
N PHE A 398 5.31 13.82 1.40
CA PHE A 398 5.04 13.13 2.68
C PHE A 398 4.64 14.11 3.77
N ARG A 399 5.27 15.29 3.81
CA ARG A 399 4.89 16.36 4.74
C ARG A 399 3.51 16.93 4.42
N SER A 400 3.23 17.17 3.13
CA SER A 400 1.94 17.74 2.68
C SER A 400 0.74 16.81 2.92
N ILE A 401 0.96 15.50 3.00
CA ILE A 401 -0.08 14.50 3.28
C ILE A 401 -0.09 14.06 4.74
N SER A 402 0.75 14.67 5.59
CA SER A 402 0.87 14.33 7.02
C SER A 402 1.25 12.87 7.29
N ALA A 403 2.09 12.26 6.44
CA ALA A 403 2.57 10.88 6.63
C ALA A 403 3.72 10.75 7.65
N VAL A 404 4.47 11.85 7.89
CA VAL A 404 5.69 11.83 8.72
C VAL A 404 5.40 11.42 10.17
N GLU A 405 4.38 11.99 10.80
CA GLU A 405 4.06 11.69 12.21
C GLU A 405 3.58 10.24 12.43
N PRO A 406 2.66 9.69 11.60
CA PRO A 406 2.35 8.27 11.64
C PRO A 406 3.57 7.36 11.45
N LEU A 407 4.48 7.70 10.52
CA LEU A 407 5.70 6.94 10.31
C LEU A 407 6.65 7.02 11.52
N LYS A 408 6.82 8.19 12.15
CA LYS A 408 7.61 8.33 13.40
C LYS A 408 7.03 7.48 14.51
N LYS A 409 5.71 7.45 14.64
CA LYS A 409 5.03 6.58 15.61
C LYS A 409 5.32 5.09 15.35
N LEU A 410 5.27 4.66 14.09
CA LEU A 410 5.57 3.27 13.71
C LEU A 410 7.05 2.91 13.86
N ALA A 411 7.97 3.83 13.55
CA ALA A 411 9.42 3.66 13.75
C ALA A 411 9.80 3.55 15.24
N GLY A 412 8.98 4.13 16.13
CA GLY A 412 9.11 3.93 17.58
C GLY A 412 8.39 2.68 18.11
N SER A 413 7.77 1.87 17.25
CA SER A 413 7.04 0.67 17.69
C SER A 413 7.95 -0.51 17.97
N LEU A 414 7.43 -1.46 18.74
CA LEU A 414 8.12 -2.71 19.11
C LEU A 414 8.12 -3.79 18.03
N ASN A 415 7.42 -3.55 16.92
CA ASN A 415 7.40 -4.50 15.81
C ASN A 415 8.63 -4.25 14.94
N ASP A 416 9.65 -5.11 15.06
CA ASP A 416 10.95 -4.95 14.40
C ASP A 416 10.82 -4.72 12.88
N VAL A 417 9.96 -5.47 12.21
CA VAL A 417 9.75 -5.35 10.75
C VAL A 417 9.10 -4.00 10.40
N THR A 418 8.02 -3.64 11.09
CA THR A 418 7.27 -2.40 10.82
C THR A 418 8.11 -1.17 11.19
N SER A 419 8.81 -1.25 12.33
CA SER A 419 9.72 -0.23 12.82
C SER A 419 10.87 0.00 11.83
N GLY A 420 11.52 -1.07 11.37
CA GLY A 420 12.59 -1.00 10.36
C GLY A 420 12.13 -0.38 9.04
N LEU A 421 10.95 -0.78 8.52
CA LEU A 421 10.38 -0.20 7.30
C LEU A 421 10.05 1.29 7.45
N ALA A 422 9.43 1.68 8.56
CA ALA A 422 9.09 3.07 8.82
C ALA A 422 10.33 3.94 9.05
N ALA A 423 11.33 3.40 9.76
CA ALA A 423 12.62 4.04 9.97
C ALA A 423 13.36 4.26 8.64
N GLN A 424 13.39 3.23 7.78
CA GLN A 424 13.98 3.33 6.45
C GLN A 424 13.26 4.36 5.59
N ALA A 425 11.92 4.41 5.62
CA ALA A 425 11.14 5.42 4.91
C ALA A 425 11.48 6.85 5.38
N LEU A 426 11.60 7.07 6.69
CA LEU A 426 11.97 8.36 7.27
C LEU A 426 13.41 8.77 6.93
N TRP A 427 14.35 7.83 7.03
CA TRP A 427 15.74 8.06 6.66
C TRP A 427 15.86 8.42 5.18
N ASN A 428 15.18 7.69 4.31
CA ASN A 428 15.15 7.89 2.87
C ASN A 428 14.56 9.25 2.43
N ILE A 429 13.78 9.92 3.28
CA ILE A 429 13.27 11.28 3.00
C ILE A 429 14.05 12.37 3.74
N GLY A 430 15.11 12.03 4.48
CA GLY A 430 15.92 12.98 5.25
C GLY A 430 15.27 13.45 6.57
N GLU A 431 14.27 12.73 7.09
CA GLU A 431 13.66 13.01 8.39
C GLU A 431 14.46 12.37 9.54
N GLN A 432 14.34 12.96 10.73
CA GLN A 432 14.94 12.37 11.93
C GLN A 432 14.20 11.07 12.29
N VAL A 433 14.95 9.97 12.30
CA VAL A 433 14.45 8.65 12.67
C VAL A 433 14.42 8.52 14.19
N PRO A 434 13.27 8.15 14.79
CA PRO A 434 13.20 7.78 16.21
C PRO A 434 14.17 6.66 16.54
N ARG A 435 14.77 6.68 17.75
CA ARG A 435 15.57 5.55 18.22
C ARG A 435 14.66 4.31 18.32
N PRO A 436 15.05 3.16 17.72
CA PRO A 436 14.26 1.93 17.83
C PRO A 436 14.29 1.42 19.28
N LEU A 437 13.15 0.89 19.73
CA LEU A 437 13.00 0.31 21.05
C LEU A 437 13.13 -1.22 20.99
N SER A 438 13.87 -1.78 21.94
CA SER A 438 14.01 -3.23 22.08
C SER A 438 12.70 -3.87 22.57
N GLN A 439 12.36 -5.08 22.12
CA GLN A 439 11.24 -5.84 22.69
C GLN A 439 11.48 -6.28 24.14
N LYS A 440 12.74 -6.31 24.60
CA LYS A 440 13.12 -6.69 25.97
C LYS A 440 12.87 -5.54 26.95
N VAL A 441 11.59 -5.27 27.23
CA VAL A 441 11.15 -4.20 28.14
C VAL A 441 11.80 -4.26 29.52
N PRO A 442 12.03 -5.42 30.16
CA PRO A 442 12.71 -5.47 31.46
C PRO A 442 14.14 -4.89 31.47
N LEU A 443 14.77 -4.74 30.30
CA LEU A 443 16.12 -4.18 30.14
C LEU A 443 16.12 -2.69 29.73
N TRP A 444 14.95 -2.06 29.62
CA TRP A 444 14.85 -0.67 29.18
C TRP A 444 15.45 0.31 30.18
N THR A 445 16.24 1.24 29.67
CA THR A 445 16.73 2.38 30.47
C THR A 445 15.64 3.45 30.60
N VAL A 446 15.92 4.48 31.41
CA VAL A 446 15.03 5.64 31.55
C VAL A 446 14.79 6.30 30.19
N GLU A 447 15.82 6.40 29.34
CA GLU A 447 15.70 6.99 28.01
C GLU A 447 14.76 6.20 27.09
N ASP A 448 14.79 4.87 27.15
CA ASP A 448 13.92 4.00 26.36
C ASP A 448 12.45 4.16 26.78
N VAL A 449 12.20 4.25 28.09
CA VAL A 449 10.87 4.54 28.65
C VAL A 449 10.36 5.91 28.19
N LEU A 450 11.19 6.95 28.20
CA LEU A 450 10.79 8.28 27.70
C LEU A 450 10.44 8.26 26.22
N GLN A 451 11.20 7.53 25.41
CA GLN A 451 10.96 7.41 23.99
C GLN A 451 9.62 6.69 23.72
N TRP A 452 9.33 5.62 24.46
CA TRP A 452 8.04 4.93 24.38
C TRP A 452 6.88 5.86 24.76
N ILE A 453 7.01 6.64 25.82
CA ILE A 453 5.97 7.56 26.31
C ILE A 453 5.70 8.71 25.32
N LYS A 454 6.75 9.22 24.68
CA LYS A 454 6.60 10.17 23.57
C LYS A 454 5.84 9.53 22.39
N SER A 455 6.19 8.30 22.01
CA SER A 455 5.55 7.59 20.87
C SER A 455 4.06 7.26 21.10
N THR A 456 3.66 7.06 22.35
CA THR A 456 2.25 6.76 22.72
C THR A 456 1.39 8.02 22.86
N GLY A 457 1.98 9.20 22.72
CA GLY A 457 1.30 10.50 22.82
C GLY A 457 1.16 11.00 24.25
N PHE A 458 2.04 10.56 25.16
CA PHE A 458 2.11 10.99 26.55
C PHE A 458 3.38 11.83 26.84
N GLY A 459 3.91 12.50 25.81
CA GLY A 459 5.14 13.29 25.91
C GLY A 459 5.12 14.39 26.98
N GLU A 460 3.96 14.99 27.27
CA GLU A 460 3.81 16.03 28.30
C GLU A 460 4.21 15.57 29.71
N TRP A 461 4.16 14.27 29.98
CA TRP A 461 4.55 13.72 31.27
C TRP A 461 6.02 13.30 31.32
N SER A 462 6.77 13.36 30.21
CA SER A 462 8.13 12.81 30.10
C SER A 462 9.07 13.35 31.18
N GLU A 463 9.02 14.65 31.47
CA GLU A 463 9.90 15.29 32.47
C GLU A 463 9.66 14.76 33.89
N ARG A 464 8.41 14.50 34.26
CA ARG A 464 8.05 13.94 35.58
C ARG A 464 8.52 12.49 35.71
N LEU A 465 8.56 11.77 34.59
CA LEU A 465 8.99 10.39 34.57
C LEU A 465 10.53 10.29 34.72
N VAL A 466 11.27 11.24 34.14
CA VAL A 466 12.72 11.38 34.36
C VAL A 466 13.04 11.63 35.83
N GLY A 467 12.31 12.55 36.48
CA GLY A 467 12.54 12.89 37.89
C GLY A 467 12.42 11.70 38.84
N ASN A 468 11.63 10.70 38.47
CA ASN A 468 11.41 9.48 39.24
C ASN A 468 12.29 8.29 38.80
N GLN A 469 13.22 8.49 37.85
CA GLN A 469 14.13 7.47 37.31
C GLN A 469 13.41 6.18 36.86
N MET A 470 12.28 6.34 36.16
CA MET A 470 11.47 5.20 35.70
C MET A 470 12.16 4.40 34.60
N ASP A 471 12.61 3.20 34.95
CA ASP A 471 13.13 2.20 34.02
C ASP A 471 12.04 1.22 33.56
N GLY A 472 12.42 0.26 32.72
CA GLY A 472 11.51 -0.76 32.19
C GLY A 472 10.84 -1.62 33.27
N ASN A 473 11.56 -1.95 34.34
CA ASN A 473 11.01 -2.74 35.44
C ASN A 473 9.91 -1.98 36.17
N TRP A 474 10.17 -0.71 36.46
CA TRP A 474 9.18 0.14 37.10
C TRP A 474 7.96 0.36 36.21
N LEU A 475 8.17 0.58 34.91
CA LEU A 475 7.10 0.72 33.92
C LEU A 475 6.16 -0.50 33.90
N LEU A 476 6.72 -1.72 34.01
CA LEU A 476 5.94 -2.96 33.99
C LEU A 476 5.15 -3.20 35.29
N THR A 477 5.50 -2.53 36.39
CA THR A 477 4.78 -2.61 37.69
C THR A 477 3.81 -1.45 37.93
N LEU A 478 3.62 -0.56 36.95
CA LEU A 478 2.73 0.59 37.09
C LEU A 478 1.26 0.17 37.24
N THR A 479 0.61 0.76 38.25
CA THR A 479 -0.83 0.68 38.49
C THR A 479 -1.51 2.04 38.28
N GLU A 480 -2.84 2.08 38.21
CA GLU A 480 -3.56 3.36 38.11
C GLU A 480 -3.29 4.29 39.31
N GLU A 481 -3.14 3.74 40.50
CA GLU A 481 -2.82 4.47 41.73
C GLU A 481 -1.43 5.11 41.62
N ARG A 482 -0.42 4.34 41.19
CA ARG A 482 0.94 4.86 40.97
C ARG A 482 0.99 5.91 39.87
N LEU A 483 0.19 5.78 38.81
CA LEU A 483 0.06 6.83 37.79
C LEU A 483 -0.52 8.13 38.36
N LYS A 484 -1.46 8.03 39.30
CA LYS A 484 -2.06 9.20 39.97
C LYS A 484 -1.05 9.85 40.91
N GLU A 485 -0.40 9.07 41.76
CA GLU A 485 0.44 9.56 42.86
C GLU A 485 1.84 9.98 42.40
N LEU A 486 2.47 9.19 41.53
CA LEU A 486 3.89 9.34 41.19
C LEU A 486 4.09 10.07 39.86
N VAL A 487 3.21 9.86 38.89
CA VAL A 487 3.27 10.56 37.58
C VAL A 487 2.40 11.84 37.58
N GLY A 488 1.43 11.92 38.49
CA GLY A 488 0.54 13.07 38.63
C GLY A 488 -0.59 13.11 37.59
N ILE A 489 -0.98 11.96 37.03
CA ILE A 489 -2.11 11.85 36.08
C ILE A 489 -3.41 11.73 36.88
N HIS A 490 -3.99 12.87 37.24
CA HIS A 490 -5.20 12.94 38.07
C HIS A 490 -6.48 12.58 37.29
N ASN A 491 -6.49 12.83 35.97
CA ASN A 491 -7.62 12.51 35.11
C ASN A 491 -7.74 10.99 34.91
N GLY A 492 -8.83 10.40 35.41
CA GLY A 492 -9.06 8.95 35.32
C GLY A 492 -9.21 8.42 33.89
N ILE A 493 -9.73 9.22 32.95
CA ILE A 493 -9.82 8.83 31.53
C ILE A 493 -8.41 8.71 30.94
N MET A 494 -7.53 9.65 31.28
CA MET A 494 -6.16 9.66 30.80
C MET A 494 -5.34 8.49 31.38
N ARG A 495 -5.56 8.16 32.67
CA ARG A 495 -4.97 6.95 33.27
C ARG A 495 -5.41 5.68 32.57
N LYS A 496 -6.71 5.50 32.31
CA LYS A 496 -7.22 4.34 31.56
C LYS A 496 -6.64 4.26 30.15
N ARG A 497 -6.46 5.40 29.47
CA ARG A 497 -5.79 5.46 28.17
C ARG A 497 -4.33 5.02 28.27
N PHE A 498 -3.59 5.48 29.28
CA PHE A 498 -2.21 5.07 29.52
C PHE A 498 -2.12 3.57 29.79
N MET A 499 -2.96 3.05 30.69
CA MET A 499 -3.01 1.62 31.00
C MET A 499 -3.30 0.76 29.78
N ARG A 500 -4.14 1.23 28.84
CA ARG A 500 -4.38 0.52 27.58
C ARG A 500 -3.12 0.42 26.72
N GLU A 501 -2.32 1.48 26.62
CA GLU A 501 -1.05 1.43 25.89
C GLU A 501 -0.01 0.57 26.63
N LEU A 502 0.04 0.64 27.96
CA LEU A 502 0.89 -0.23 28.78
C LEU A 502 0.51 -1.72 28.65
N HIS A 503 -0.79 -2.04 28.57
CA HIS A 503 -1.23 -3.42 28.33
C HIS A 503 -0.75 -3.93 26.96
N LYS A 504 -0.85 -3.11 25.91
CA LYS A 504 -0.27 -3.46 24.59
C LYS A 504 1.24 -3.68 24.66
N LEU A 505 1.95 -2.83 25.40
CA LEU A 505 3.39 -2.97 25.64
C LEU A 505 3.70 -4.33 26.30
N LYS A 506 2.99 -4.68 27.38
CA LYS A 506 3.16 -5.95 28.09
C LYS A 506 2.86 -7.18 27.22
N GLN A 507 1.87 -7.10 26.34
CA GLN A 507 1.56 -8.18 25.40
C GLN A 507 2.67 -8.42 24.37
N LEU A 508 3.34 -7.36 23.93
CA LEU A 508 4.39 -7.41 22.91
C LEU A 508 5.80 -7.61 23.48
N ALA A 509 5.96 -7.54 24.79
CA ALA A 509 7.26 -7.60 25.44
C ALA A 509 7.88 -9.02 25.35
N ASP A 510 9.19 -9.06 25.09
CA ASP A 510 10.01 -10.25 25.21
C ASP A 510 10.53 -10.37 26.64
N TYR A 511 10.12 -11.42 27.33
CA TYR A 511 10.49 -11.73 28.71
C TYR A 511 11.64 -12.74 28.83
N SER A 512 12.25 -13.17 27.72
CA SER A 512 13.30 -14.21 27.71
C SER A 512 14.49 -13.94 28.63
N CYS A 513 14.78 -12.68 28.97
CA CYS A 513 15.86 -12.33 29.90
C CYS A 513 15.53 -12.63 31.38
N ILE A 514 14.26 -12.83 31.73
CA ILE A 514 13.78 -13.08 33.10
C ILE A 514 12.86 -14.31 33.20
N ASP A 515 12.49 -14.93 32.09
CA ASP A 515 11.57 -16.08 32.00
C ASP A 515 12.24 -17.33 31.42
N PRO A 516 13.15 -17.99 32.17
CA PRO A 516 13.86 -19.18 31.67
C PRO A 516 12.93 -20.39 31.47
N THR A 517 11.79 -20.43 32.15
CA THR A 517 10.83 -21.55 32.11
C THR A 517 9.70 -21.35 31.11
N ASN A 518 9.70 -20.24 30.36
CA ASN A 518 8.71 -19.88 29.34
C ASN A 518 7.26 -19.79 29.89
N LEU A 519 7.08 -19.17 31.05
CA LEU A 519 5.77 -18.83 31.59
C LEU A 519 4.94 -17.97 30.61
N ASN A 520 5.59 -17.03 29.91
CA ASN A 520 4.93 -16.19 28.91
C ASN A 520 4.27 -17.02 27.80
N SER A 521 5.01 -18.00 27.27
CA SER A 521 4.53 -18.90 26.21
C SER A 521 3.33 -19.73 26.68
N PHE A 522 3.33 -20.15 27.95
CA PHE A 522 2.17 -20.81 28.56
C PHE A 522 0.97 -19.87 28.61
N LEU A 523 1.13 -18.63 29.10
CA LEU A 523 0.02 -17.67 29.15
C LEU A 523 -0.51 -17.35 27.74
N GLN A 524 0.36 -17.21 26.75
CA GLN A 524 -0.03 -17.03 25.34
C GLN A 524 -0.82 -18.22 24.78
N SER A 525 -0.54 -19.44 25.23
CA SER A 525 -1.29 -20.63 24.81
C SER A 525 -2.73 -20.64 25.31
N ILE A 526 -3.02 -19.94 26.42
CA ILE A 526 -4.39 -19.70 26.91
C ILE A 526 -5.05 -18.62 26.03
N GLY A 527 -4.32 -17.54 25.76
CA GLY A 527 -4.73 -16.43 24.91
C GLY A 527 -3.74 -15.26 24.98
N PRO A 528 -3.60 -14.47 23.91
CA PRO A 528 -2.64 -13.35 23.87
C PRO A 528 -2.92 -12.27 24.93
N GLU A 529 -4.17 -12.16 25.40
CA GLU A 529 -4.56 -11.23 26.46
C GLU A 529 -3.92 -11.54 27.81
N PHE A 530 -3.51 -12.79 28.06
CA PHE A 530 -2.95 -13.22 29.34
C PHE A 530 -1.47 -12.88 29.50
N SER A 531 -0.75 -12.57 28.42
CA SER A 531 0.66 -12.12 28.48
C SER A 531 0.87 -10.86 29.31
N ILE A 532 -0.18 -10.07 29.57
CA ILE A 532 -0.08 -8.88 30.44
C ILE A 532 0.32 -9.23 31.88
N TYR A 533 0.12 -10.48 32.30
CA TYR A 533 0.39 -10.96 33.66
C TYR A 533 1.76 -11.61 33.83
N THR A 534 2.50 -11.81 32.73
CA THR A 534 3.79 -12.51 32.76
C THR A 534 4.75 -11.87 33.75
N TYR A 535 4.98 -10.56 33.62
CA TYR A 535 5.93 -9.86 34.49
C TYR A 535 5.52 -9.87 35.96
N SER A 536 4.23 -9.67 36.27
CA SER A 536 3.74 -9.66 37.66
C SER A 536 3.84 -11.04 38.31
N MET A 537 3.61 -12.12 37.55
CA MET A 537 3.77 -13.48 38.07
C MET A 537 5.25 -13.82 38.31
N LEU A 538 6.13 -13.50 37.36
CA LEU A 538 7.58 -13.70 37.53
C LEU A 538 8.14 -12.89 38.71
N ASN A 539 7.72 -11.63 38.84
CA ASN A 539 8.14 -10.76 39.94
C ASN A 539 7.60 -11.25 41.31
N ALA A 540 6.47 -11.95 41.33
CA ALA A 540 5.95 -12.62 42.53
C ALA A 540 6.66 -13.95 42.85
N GLY A 541 7.63 -14.36 42.03
CA GLY A 541 8.39 -15.60 42.17
C GLY A 541 7.73 -16.82 41.56
N PHE A 542 6.71 -16.64 40.71
CA PHE A 542 6.07 -17.74 39.99
C PHE A 542 6.64 -17.87 38.58
N ASP A 543 7.07 -19.08 38.27
CA ASP A 543 7.57 -19.50 36.98
C ASP A 543 6.73 -20.68 36.45
N CYS A 544 7.01 -21.16 35.25
CA CYS A 544 6.21 -22.19 34.59
C CYS A 544 6.20 -23.55 35.32
N GLU A 545 7.14 -23.78 36.25
CA GLU A 545 7.25 -24.99 37.05
C GLU A 545 6.52 -24.87 38.39
N SER A 546 6.61 -23.71 39.04
CA SER A 546 6.02 -23.42 40.35
C SER A 546 4.53 -23.04 40.29
N ILE A 547 4.00 -22.65 39.13
CA ILE A 547 2.57 -22.33 38.96
C ILE A 547 1.63 -23.51 39.29
N ARG A 548 2.12 -24.75 39.38
CA ARG A 548 1.31 -25.95 39.67
C ARG A 548 0.56 -25.85 41.01
N SER A 549 1.12 -25.15 41.99
CA SER A 549 0.55 -25.00 43.34
C SER A 549 -0.02 -23.61 43.61
N ILE A 550 -0.19 -22.77 42.58
CA ILE A 550 -0.65 -21.40 42.77
C ILE A 550 -2.13 -21.38 43.19
N THR A 551 -2.46 -20.53 44.16
CA THR A 551 -3.84 -20.36 44.64
C THR A 551 -4.49 -19.11 44.04
N GLU A 552 -5.83 -19.04 44.09
CA GLU A 552 -6.55 -17.84 43.67
C GLU A 552 -6.11 -16.60 44.48
N ASP A 553 -5.92 -16.76 45.80
CA ASP A 553 -5.45 -15.67 46.67
C ASP A 553 -4.06 -15.17 46.29
N GLN A 554 -3.17 -16.07 45.86
CA GLN A 554 -1.85 -15.68 45.37
C GLN A 554 -1.92 -14.94 44.04
N LEU A 555 -2.78 -15.38 43.11
CA LEU A 555 -3.02 -14.66 41.86
C LEU A 555 -3.62 -13.26 42.10
N ALA A 556 -4.53 -13.14 43.08
CA ALA A 556 -5.17 -11.88 43.42
C ALA A 556 -4.22 -10.92 44.14
N CYS A 557 -3.53 -11.39 45.20
CA CYS A 557 -2.78 -10.54 46.11
C CYS A 557 -1.29 -10.40 45.77
N LYS A 558 -0.64 -11.46 45.26
CA LYS A 558 0.81 -11.41 44.94
C LYS A 558 1.06 -11.05 43.48
N CYS A 559 0.25 -11.59 42.57
CA CYS A 559 0.38 -11.32 41.14
C CYS A 559 -0.48 -10.12 40.67
N GLU A 560 -1.27 -9.53 41.58
CA GLU A 560 -2.14 -8.36 41.32
C GLU A 560 -3.14 -8.54 40.17
N ILE A 561 -3.58 -9.78 39.92
CA ILE A 561 -4.57 -10.08 38.87
C ILE A 561 -5.96 -9.79 39.42
N THR A 562 -6.42 -8.54 39.28
CA THR A 562 -7.72 -8.11 39.84
C THR A 562 -8.93 -8.69 39.12
N ASN A 563 -8.82 -9.04 37.84
CA ASN A 563 -9.90 -9.63 37.05
C ASN A 563 -10.15 -11.10 37.46
N GLY A 564 -11.26 -11.34 38.18
CA GLY A 564 -11.62 -12.68 38.66
C GLY A 564 -11.87 -13.70 37.55
N ILE A 565 -12.39 -13.27 36.40
CA ILE A 565 -12.58 -14.17 35.25
C ILE A 565 -11.23 -14.64 34.73
N HIS A 566 -10.26 -13.73 34.58
CA HIS A 566 -8.93 -14.09 34.13
C HIS A 566 -8.24 -15.04 35.13
N ARG A 567 -8.39 -14.81 36.44
CA ARG A 567 -7.87 -15.73 37.47
C ARG A 567 -8.44 -17.15 37.31
N ILE A 568 -9.76 -17.27 37.13
CA ILE A 568 -10.42 -18.57 36.94
C ILE A 568 -9.90 -19.28 35.69
N VAL A 569 -9.81 -18.56 34.56
CA VAL A 569 -9.32 -19.12 33.29
C VAL A 569 -7.87 -19.59 33.41
N ILE A 570 -6.99 -18.78 34.02
CA ILE A 570 -5.60 -19.14 34.27
C ILE A 570 -5.52 -20.39 35.17
N LEU A 571 -6.25 -20.43 36.28
CA LEU A 571 -6.26 -21.58 37.20
C LEU A 571 -6.73 -22.87 36.52
N ASN A 572 -7.76 -22.79 35.66
CA ASN A 572 -8.24 -23.94 34.92
C ASN A 572 -7.19 -24.44 33.93
N ALA A 573 -6.56 -23.54 33.17
CA ALA A 573 -5.49 -23.90 32.24
C ALA A 573 -4.27 -24.54 32.95
N ILE A 574 -3.94 -24.06 34.16
CA ILE A 574 -2.88 -24.67 34.99
C ILE A 574 -3.26 -26.10 35.38
N LYS A 575 -4.50 -26.33 35.82
CA LYS A 575 -4.98 -27.68 36.16
C LYS A 575 -4.93 -28.62 34.97
N ASP A 576 -5.38 -28.17 33.81
CA ASP A 576 -5.36 -28.96 32.57
C ASP A 576 -3.93 -29.32 32.15
N LYS A 577 -2.99 -28.37 32.27
CA LYS A 577 -1.57 -28.62 32.02
C LYS A 577 -1.00 -29.67 32.97
N CYS A 578 -1.30 -29.58 34.27
CA CYS A 578 -0.87 -30.57 35.27
C CYS A 578 -1.44 -31.96 34.98
N PHE A 579 -2.71 -32.05 34.60
CA PHE A 579 -3.38 -33.31 34.26
C PHE A 579 -2.76 -33.97 33.01
N ASN A 580 -2.49 -33.19 31.97
CA ASN A 580 -1.86 -33.68 30.74
C ASN A 580 -0.41 -34.15 30.97
N HIS A 581 0.34 -33.45 31.81
CA HIS A 581 1.69 -33.87 32.19
C HIS A 581 1.67 -35.20 32.94
N PHE A 582 0.77 -35.37 33.91
CA PHE A 582 0.62 -36.61 34.67
C PHE A 582 0.24 -37.81 33.76
N ASN A 583 -0.67 -37.61 32.81
CA ASN A 583 -1.01 -38.65 31.84
C ASN A 583 0.14 -38.99 30.89
N SER A 584 0.99 -38.01 30.53
CA SER A 584 2.19 -38.26 29.72
C SER A 584 3.25 -39.07 30.48
N GLU A 585 3.43 -38.80 31.78
CA GLU A 585 4.35 -39.55 32.65
C GLU A 585 3.88 -40.99 32.86
N ILE A 586 2.57 -41.21 33.08
CA ILE A 586 1.99 -42.56 33.16
C ILE A 586 2.21 -43.33 31.86
N ASN A 587 1.94 -42.71 30.71
CA ASN A 587 2.12 -43.37 29.42
C ASN A 587 3.60 -43.69 29.12
N ASN A 588 4.54 -42.84 29.54
CA ASN A 588 5.97 -43.12 29.40
C ASN A 588 6.43 -44.24 30.35
N CYS A 589 5.92 -44.28 31.58
CA CYS A 589 6.19 -45.40 32.50
C CYS A 589 5.63 -46.74 31.99
N PHE A 590 4.55 -46.75 31.21
CA PHE A 590 4.03 -47.98 30.60
C PHE A 590 4.83 -48.48 29.40
N ILE A 591 5.59 -47.61 28.71
CA ILE A 591 6.42 -47.99 27.56
C ILE A 591 7.77 -48.58 28.00
N ASP A 592 8.29 -48.19 29.17
CA ASP A 592 9.56 -48.73 29.70
C ASP A 592 9.42 -50.13 30.36
N PHE A 593 8.21 -50.72 30.40
CA PHE A 593 7.96 -52.08 30.90
C PHE A 593 7.56 -53.09 29.81
N THR A 594 7.71 -52.74 28.52
CA THR A 594 7.56 -53.65 27.37
C THR A 594 8.85 -53.70 26.56
#